data_AF-A0A9J5XPP5-F1
#
_entry.id   AF-A0A9J5XPP5-F1
#
_cell.length_a   1.000
_cell.length_b   1.000
_cell.length_c   1.000
_cell.angle_alpha   90.00
_cell.angle_beta   90.00
_cell.angle_gamma   90.00
#
_symmetry.space_group_name_H-M   'P 1'
#
loop_
_entity.id
_entity.type
_entity.pdbx_description
1 polymer ?
#
loop_
_entity_poly.entity_id
_entity_poly.type
_entity_poly.pdbx_seq_one_letter_code
_entity_poly.pdbx_strand_id
1 'polypeptide(L)'
;MSMACLELSKEVKLKEEDVECTKDGSVDLKGNAAIRETSGKWVAGIMILLNQALATLAFFGVGVNMVLFLTRVLKENNADAANSVSKWTGTVYICSLVGAFLSDSYWGRFKTCAIFQVIYVTGLSLLALASQLYLLKPKGCGNRTTLCGEHSAMEVGLFYVSVYMIALGYGGYQPNIATFGADQFDEQHPGECSSKVAFFSYFYLFMNLGSLFSNTILDYFEDEGMWALGFWASAASAFAALMLFLGGTARYRHFKSSGNPLSRFGQVLVAATKKGKVEAPENEDDFYQGEDADDTTGGRKMLHTHGFKFLDRAAVVTSKELESQKQGEHNPWRLCPISQVEEVKCILRLLPIWLCTIIYSVVFTQMASLFVEQGDAMKTTIANFRIPAASMSTFDILSVAGVIFLNRRVLNPLVKRFKKCKDDDAGLTELQRMGIGLVIAVMAMLSSGIVECYRLKYASNDCKHCEGSSSLNIFWQVPQYAFIGASEVFMYVAQLEFFNAQAPDGLKSFGSALCMTSISLGNYVSSFLVSIVMKISATDNMPGWIPGNLNKGHLDRFYFLLAGLTLLDLVAYIACAKWYKNIKHSEKIQEHEEEDKCEV
;
A
#
# COMPACT_ATOMS: atom_id res chain seq x y z
N MET A 1 48.78 -51.66 5.64
CA MET A 1 48.59 -50.34 4.99
C MET A 1 47.27 -50.22 4.22
N SER A 2 46.26 -51.08 4.45
CA SER A 2 44.97 -51.05 3.72
C SER A 2 43.78 -50.67 4.63
N MET A 3 43.84 -50.92 5.95
CA MET A 3 42.79 -50.49 6.89
C MET A 3 42.80 -48.98 7.20
N ALA A 4 43.98 -48.34 7.29
CA ALA A 4 44.08 -46.91 7.57
C ALA A 4 43.56 -46.02 6.43
N CYS A 5 43.63 -46.48 5.18
CA CYS A 5 43.09 -45.75 4.02
C CYS A 5 41.57 -45.87 3.91
N LEU A 6 41.00 -46.99 4.40
CA LEU A 6 39.55 -47.21 4.49
C LEU A 6 38.93 -46.43 5.66
N GLU A 7 39.65 -46.27 6.78
CA GLU A 7 39.21 -45.39 7.86
C GLU A 7 39.37 -43.91 7.52
N LEU A 8 40.44 -43.48 6.83
CA LEU A 8 40.51 -42.11 6.31
C LEU A 8 39.44 -41.84 5.23
N SER A 9 39.11 -42.81 4.38
CA SER A 9 38.03 -42.65 3.40
C SER A 9 36.64 -42.67 4.04
N LYS A 10 36.46 -43.35 5.19
CA LYS A 10 35.24 -43.29 6.00
C LYS A 10 35.16 -42.01 6.83
N GLU A 11 36.25 -41.52 7.40
CA GLU A 11 36.28 -40.25 8.14
C GLU A 11 36.12 -39.03 7.21
N VAL A 12 36.60 -39.11 5.96
CA VAL A 12 36.34 -38.07 4.95
C VAL A 12 34.91 -38.16 4.39
N LYS A 13 34.26 -39.33 4.43
CA LYS A 13 32.83 -39.49 4.11
C LYS A 13 31.88 -39.19 5.28
N LEU A 14 32.39 -38.96 6.49
CA LEU A 14 31.59 -38.67 7.69
C LEU A 14 31.53 -37.17 8.03
N LYS A 15 31.97 -36.29 7.11
CA LYS A 15 31.90 -34.82 7.22
C LYS A 15 31.41 -34.10 5.97
N GLU A 16 30.74 -34.80 5.05
CA GLU A 16 29.67 -34.16 4.30
C GLU A 16 28.44 -34.24 5.20
N GLU A 17 28.28 -33.28 6.12
CA GLU A 17 26.93 -32.95 6.57
C GLU A 17 26.12 -32.76 5.28
N ASP A 18 25.04 -33.51 5.09
CA ASP A 18 24.11 -33.30 3.98
C ASP A 18 23.65 -31.84 4.04
N VAL A 19 24.36 -30.96 3.33
CA VAL A 19 24.11 -29.52 3.35
C VAL A 19 22.77 -29.31 2.67
N GLU A 20 21.71 -29.27 3.47
CA GLU A 20 20.36 -29.16 2.95
C GLU A 20 20.18 -27.77 2.34
N CYS A 21 20.24 -27.72 1.01
CA CYS A 21 19.91 -26.52 0.25
C CYS A 21 18.40 -26.29 0.24
N THR A 22 18.05 -25.03 0.14
CA THR A 22 16.67 -24.58 -0.12
C THR A 22 16.15 -25.14 -1.44
N LYS A 23 14.86 -25.46 -1.49
CA LYS A 23 14.23 -26.09 -2.67
C LYS A 23 13.30 -25.14 -3.43
N ASP A 24 13.06 -23.96 -2.89
CA ASP A 24 12.21 -22.90 -3.44
C ASP A 24 12.88 -22.03 -4.53
N GLY A 25 14.15 -22.31 -4.86
CA GLY A 25 14.91 -21.53 -5.84
C GLY A 25 15.60 -20.29 -5.25
N SER A 26 15.64 -20.16 -3.93
CA SER A 26 16.40 -19.10 -3.27
C SER A 26 17.92 -19.31 -3.39
N VAL A 27 18.63 -18.19 -3.55
CA VAL A 27 20.06 -18.16 -3.79
C VAL A 27 20.82 -17.34 -2.74
N ASP A 28 22.08 -17.70 -2.51
CA ASP A 28 23.01 -16.90 -1.73
C ASP A 28 23.45 -15.63 -2.49
N LEU A 29 24.27 -14.79 -1.85
CA LEU A 29 24.79 -13.56 -2.46
C LEU A 29 25.62 -13.82 -3.75
N LYS A 30 26.16 -15.03 -3.91
CA LYS A 30 26.96 -15.45 -5.07
C LYS A 30 26.11 -16.06 -6.18
N GLY A 31 24.80 -16.22 -5.96
CA GLY A 31 23.86 -16.79 -6.92
C GLY A 31 23.79 -18.33 -6.92
N ASN A 32 24.42 -18.99 -5.95
CA ASN A 32 24.30 -20.44 -5.72
C ASN A 32 23.07 -20.75 -4.86
N ALA A 33 22.59 -21.99 -4.87
CA ALA A 33 21.47 -22.39 -4.00
C ALA A 33 21.77 -22.06 -2.53
N ALA A 34 20.81 -21.44 -1.84
CA ALA A 34 21.02 -21.00 -0.46
C ALA A 34 21.05 -22.20 0.50
N ILE A 35 22.07 -22.24 1.36
CA ILE A 35 22.21 -23.27 2.41
C ILE A 35 21.23 -22.97 3.55
N ARG A 36 20.35 -23.92 3.87
CA ARG A 36 19.24 -23.69 4.81
C ARG A 36 19.70 -23.42 6.25
N GLU A 37 20.81 -24.02 6.69
CA GLU A 37 21.29 -23.87 8.07
C GLU A 37 21.91 -22.51 8.36
N THR A 38 22.58 -21.91 7.38
CA THR A 38 23.39 -20.70 7.57
C THR A 38 22.72 -19.42 7.06
N SER A 39 21.64 -19.55 6.27
CA SER A 39 20.92 -18.43 5.66
C SER A 39 19.44 -18.39 6.02
N GLY A 40 18.86 -17.19 6.03
CA GLY A 40 17.45 -16.92 6.25
C GLY A 40 16.98 -17.12 7.69
N LYS A 41 15.78 -17.69 7.83
CA LYS A 41 15.10 -17.99 9.10
C LYS A 41 14.85 -16.75 9.96
N TRP A 42 14.46 -16.99 11.22
CA TRP A 42 14.10 -15.95 12.18
C TRP A 42 15.21 -14.96 12.50
N VAL A 43 16.49 -15.32 12.35
CA VAL A 43 17.58 -14.34 12.58
C VAL A 43 17.53 -13.23 11.53
N ALA A 44 17.45 -13.60 10.25
CA ALA A 44 17.23 -12.65 9.16
C ALA A 44 15.86 -11.97 9.27
N GLY A 45 14.81 -12.75 9.57
CA GLY A 45 13.45 -12.25 9.76
C GLY A 45 13.36 -11.16 10.83
N ILE A 46 13.94 -11.36 12.02
CA ILE A 46 13.93 -10.38 13.11
C ILE A 46 14.67 -9.10 12.74
N MET A 47 15.81 -9.19 12.04
CA MET A 47 16.51 -8.01 11.53
C MET A 47 15.63 -7.19 10.59
N ILE A 48 14.89 -7.86 9.70
CA ILE A 48 13.94 -7.22 8.78
C ILE A 48 12.74 -6.64 9.53
N LEU A 49 12.20 -7.32 10.54
CA LEU A 49 11.10 -6.81 11.38
C LEU A 49 11.50 -5.54 12.15
N LEU A 50 12.69 -5.53 12.76
CA LEU A 50 13.23 -4.36 13.46
C LEU A 50 13.49 -3.21 12.49
N ASN A 51 14.06 -3.51 11.32
CA ASN A 51 14.23 -2.55 10.24
C ASN A 51 12.89 -1.92 9.84
N GLN A 52 11.84 -2.72 9.68
CA GLN A 52 10.50 -2.25 9.34
C GLN A 52 9.93 -1.31 10.42
N ALA A 53 10.03 -1.67 11.69
CA ALA A 53 9.53 -0.81 12.79
C ALA A 53 10.22 0.56 12.80
N LEU A 54 11.55 0.59 12.68
CA LEU A 54 12.34 1.82 12.70
C LEU A 54 12.10 2.70 11.47
N ALA A 55 12.01 2.09 10.28
CA ALA A 55 11.69 2.82 9.05
C ALA A 55 10.27 3.38 9.07
N THR A 56 9.31 2.63 9.64
CA THR A 56 7.92 3.06 9.77
C THR A 56 7.80 4.23 10.76
N LEU A 57 8.47 4.14 11.91
CA LEU A 57 8.54 5.24 12.89
C LEU A 57 9.03 6.53 12.24
N ALA A 58 10.12 6.46 11.46
CA ALA A 58 10.68 7.63 10.80
C ALA A 58 9.77 8.22 9.71
N PHE A 59 8.92 7.41 9.08
CA PHE A 59 8.06 7.86 7.98
C PHE A 59 6.83 8.59 8.52
N PHE A 60 6.17 7.97 9.50
CA PHE A 60 5.03 8.59 10.17
C PHE A 60 5.43 9.84 10.95
N GLY A 61 6.67 9.90 11.48
CA GLY A 61 7.15 11.07 12.22
C GLY A 61 7.19 12.31 11.35
N VAL A 62 7.45 12.15 10.05
CA VAL A 62 7.37 13.26 9.11
C VAL A 62 5.96 13.44 8.57
N GLY A 63 5.27 12.35 8.23
CA GLY A 63 4.02 12.39 7.48
C GLY A 63 2.81 12.89 8.26
N VAL A 64 2.67 12.51 9.53
CA VAL A 64 1.44 12.73 10.30
C VAL A 64 1.23 14.20 10.66
N ASN A 65 2.31 14.89 11.01
CA ASN A 65 2.28 16.33 11.31
C ASN A 65 2.69 17.21 10.13
N MET A 66 2.90 16.64 8.94
CA MET A 66 3.34 17.41 7.76
C MET A 66 2.40 18.58 7.47
N VAL A 67 1.08 18.37 7.56
CA VAL A 67 0.10 19.44 7.31
C VAL A 67 0.30 20.61 8.27
N LEU A 68 0.55 20.33 9.56
CA LEU A 68 0.81 21.36 10.56
C LEU A 68 2.16 22.05 10.37
N PHE A 69 3.18 21.33 9.91
CA PHE A 69 4.47 21.93 9.55
C PHE A 69 4.31 22.93 8.41
N LEU A 70 3.57 22.56 7.36
CA LEU A 70 3.29 23.45 6.21
C LEU A 70 2.50 24.69 6.64
N THR A 71 1.49 24.55 7.49
CA THR A 71 0.67 25.70 7.95
C THR A 71 1.39 26.59 8.96
N ARG A 72 2.15 26.01 9.91
CA ARG A 72 2.74 26.78 11.03
C ARG A 72 4.16 27.30 10.75
N VAL A 73 4.95 26.53 9.98
CA VAL A 73 6.34 26.89 9.65
C VAL A 73 6.40 27.55 8.29
N LEU A 74 5.91 26.89 7.23
CA LEU A 74 5.93 27.47 5.88
C LEU A 74 4.82 28.50 5.62
N LYS A 75 3.84 28.61 6.52
CA LYS A 75 2.69 29.52 6.43
C LYS A 75 1.85 29.32 5.16
N GLU A 76 1.79 28.07 4.68
CA GLU A 76 0.82 27.71 3.66
C GLU A 76 -0.59 27.84 4.23
N ASN A 77 -1.56 28.23 3.38
CA ASN A 77 -2.95 28.15 3.78
C ASN A 77 -3.36 26.69 3.94
N ASN A 78 -4.35 26.41 4.77
CA ASN A 78 -4.91 25.07 4.99
C ASN A 78 -5.18 24.30 3.68
N ALA A 79 -5.84 24.91 2.71
CA ALA A 79 -6.06 24.27 1.41
C ALA A 79 -4.76 23.91 0.66
N ASP A 80 -3.76 24.79 0.71
CA ASP A 80 -2.47 24.57 0.04
C ASP A 80 -1.65 23.49 0.77
N ALA A 81 -1.65 23.51 2.10
CA ALA A 81 -1.00 22.50 2.93
C ALA A 81 -1.64 21.11 2.73
N ALA A 82 -2.97 21.01 2.79
CA ALA A 82 -3.71 19.77 2.53
C ALA A 82 -3.45 19.24 1.11
N ASN A 83 -3.33 20.13 0.11
CA ASN A 83 -2.94 19.78 -1.25
C ASN A 83 -1.52 19.23 -1.32
N SER A 84 -0.56 19.88 -0.68
CA SER A 84 0.84 19.50 -0.65
C SER A 84 1.03 18.14 0.03
N VAL A 85 0.36 17.88 1.17
CA VAL A 85 0.36 16.56 1.82
C VAL A 85 -0.25 15.50 0.92
N SER A 86 -1.42 15.77 0.33
CA SER A 86 -2.06 14.81 -0.58
C SER A 86 -1.16 14.47 -1.78
N LYS A 87 -0.52 15.47 -2.41
CA LYS A 87 0.43 15.23 -3.51
C LYS A 87 1.63 14.39 -3.05
N TRP A 88 2.19 14.70 -1.88
CA TRP A 88 3.31 13.97 -1.31
C TRP A 88 2.95 12.50 -1.04
N THR A 89 1.85 12.24 -0.32
CA THR A 89 1.34 10.90 -0.06
C THR A 89 1.01 10.16 -1.36
N GLY A 90 0.37 10.83 -2.32
CA GLY A 90 0.13 10.28 -3.65
C GLY A 90 1.42 9.82 -4.34
N THR A 91 2.48 10.61 -4.25
CA THR A 91 3.80 10.27 -4.80
C THR A 91 4.46 9.09 -4.09
N VAL A 92 4.35 8.97 -2.75
CA VAL A 92 4.86 7.80 -1.99
C VAL A 92 4.31 6.50 -2.59
N TYR A 93 3.00 6.45 -2.85
CA TYR A 93 2.36 5.27 -3.43
C TYR A 93 2.72 5.03 -4.91
N ILE A 94 2.93 6.08 -5.72
CA ILE A 94 3.50 5.90 -7.08
C ILE A 94 4.91 5.30 -6.99
N CYS A 95 5.74 5.85 -6.10
CA CYS A 95 7.11 5.37 -5.92
C CYS A 95 7.14 3.91 -5.44
N SER A 96 6.11 3.45 -4.74
CA SER A 96 5.94 2.03 -4.39
C SER A 96 5.80 1.13 -5.62
N LEU A 97 5.03 1.56 -6.61
CA LEU A 97 4.92 0.85 -7.90
C LEU A 97 6.25 0.84 -8.65
N VAL A 98 6.95 1.98 -8.67
CA VAL A 98 8.27 2.10 -9.28
C VAL A 98 9.28 1.17 -8.60
N GLY A 99 9.29 1.14 -7.27
CA GLY A 99 10.15 0.26 -6.50
C GLY A 99 9.86 -1.21 -6.77
N ALA A 100 8.60 -1.63 -6.75
CA ALA A 100 8.21 -3.00 -7.07
C ALA A 100 8.65 -3.39 -8.49
N PHE A 101 8.41 -2.52 -9.47
CA PHE A 101 8.83 -2.73 -10.86
C PHE A 101 10.34 -2.88 -11.01
N LEU A 102 11.13 -1.99 -10.39
CA LEU A 102 12.60 -2.05 -10.46
C LEU A 102 13.15 -3.31 -9.77
N SER A 103 12.54 -3.72 -8.65
CA SER A 103 12.89 -4.95 -7.94
C SER A 103 12.65 -6.18 -8.81
N ASP A 104 11.44 -6.32 -9.34
CA ASP A 104 11.03 -7.54 -10.02
C ASP A 104 11.68 -7.66 -11.42
N SER A 105 11.94 -6.54 -12.10
CA SER A 105 12.46 -6.55 -13.47
C SER A 105 13.98 -6.41 -13.62
N TYR A 106 14.68 -5.74 -12.71
CA TYR A 106 16.09 -5.36 -12.94
C TYR A 106 17.04 -5.63 -11.77
N TRP A 107 16.74 -5.09 -10.58
CA TRP A 107 17.72 -4.99 -9.50
C TRP A 107 17.65 -6.16 -8.52
N GLY A 108 16.50 -6.84 -8.42
CA GLY A 108 16.20 -7.77 -7.34
C GLY A 108 15.82 -7.04 -6.04
N ARG A 109 15.14 -7.78 -5.16
CA ARG A 109 14.51 -7.23 -3.94
C ARG A 109 15.51 -6.59 -2.98
N PHE A 110 16.65 -7.25 -2.73
CA PHE A 110 17.67 -6.76 -1.79
C PHE A 110 18.28 -5.42 -2.22
N LYS A 111 18.78 -5.32 -3.47
CA LYS A 111 19.42 -4.09 -3.97
C LYS A 111 18.42 -2.93 -4.00
N THR A 112 17.18 -3.22 -4.37
CA THR A 112 16.10 -2.24 -4.38
C THR A 112 15.86 -1.70 -2.97
N CYS A 113 15.69 -2.57 -1.97
CA CYS A 113 15.53 -2.15 -0.57
C CYS A 113 16.70 -1.27 -0.08
N ALA A 114 17.95 -1.69 -0.34
CA ALA A 114 19.14 -0.95 0.10
C ALA A 114 19.24 0.44 -0.54
N ILE A 115 19.08 0.53 -1.87
CA ILE A 115 19.17 1.80 -2.61
C ILE A 115 18.08 2.77 -2.14
N PHE A 116 16.84 2.31 -2.05
CA PHE A 116 15.72 3.16 -1.64
C PHE A 116 15.81 3.58 -0.16
N GLN A 117 16.34 2.74 0.74
CA GLN A 117 16.63 3.15 2.11
C GLN A 117 17.74 4.21 2.20
N VAL A 118 18.79 4.14 1.38
CA VAL A 118 19.82 5.19 1.32
C VAL A 118 19.22 6.52 0.87
N ILE A 119 18.37 6.50 -0.17
CA ILE A 119 17.63 7.67 -0.62
C ILE A 119 16.76 8.22 0.52
N TYR A 120 16.06 7.35 1.22
CA TYR A 120 15.17 7.71 2.33
C TYR A 120 15.92 8.41 3.48
N VAL A 121 17.03 7.83 3.95
CA VAL A 121 17.87 8.41 5.02
C VAL A 121 18.45 9.76 4.59
N THR A 122 18.87 9.88 3.34
CA THR A 122 19.39 11.14 2.80
C THR A 122 18.31 12.22 2.77
N GLY A 123 17.10 11.88 2.35
CA GLY A 123 15.95 12.79 2.37
C GLY A 123 15.60 13.27 3.78
N LEU A 124 15.56 12.37 4.77
CA LEU A 124 15.32 12.72 6.18
C LEU A 124 16.41 13.61 6.75
N SER A 125 17.68 13.29 6.47
CA SER A 125 18.82 14.09 6.93
C SER A 125 18.78 15.50 6.32
N LEU A 126 18.42 15.60 5.04
CA LEU A 126 18.25 16.87 4.35
C LEU A 126 17.09 17.68 4.95
N LEU A 127 15.96 17.05 5.27
CA LEU A 127 14.81 17.70 5.89
C LEU A 127 15.17 18.23 7.29
N ALA A 128 15.85 17.42 8.11
CA ALA A 128 16.29 17.81 9.45
C ALA A 128 17.27 19.00 9.41
N LEU A 129 18.26 18.95 8.51
CA LEU A 129 19.22 20.04 8.28
C LEU A 129 18.54 21.31 7.77
N ALA A 130 17.67 21.19 6.76
CA ALA A 130 16.95 22.32 6.19
C ALA A 130 16.07 23.02 7.24
N SER A 131 15.37 22.22 8.05
CA SER A 131 14.49 22.73 9.10
C SER A 131 15.27 23.48 10.17
N GLN A 132 16.36 22.89 10.67
CA GLN A 132 17.18 23.49 11.73
C GLN A 132 17.91 24.77 11.29
N LEU A 133 18.44 24.80 10.06
CA LEU A 133 19.26 25.91 9.57
C LEU A 133 18.44 27.05 8.98
N TYR A 134 17.35 26.72 8.29
CA TYR A 134 16.66 27.66 7.41
C TYR A 134 15.19 27.90 7.78
N LEU A 135 14.44 26.87 8.18
CA LEU A 135 12.99 26.99 8.36
C LEU A 135 12.56 27.38 9.78
N LEU A 136 13.30 27.00 10.82
CA LEU A 136 12.96 27.32 12.21
C LEU A 136 13.59 28.65 12.64
N LYS A 137 13.13 29.75 12.05
CA LYS A 137 13.56 31.13 12.35
C LYS A 137 12.39 31.96 12.88
N PRO A 138 12.45 32.55 14.10
CA PRO A 138 13.49 32.39 15.12
C PRO A 138 13.50 30.98 15.73
N LYS A 139 14.60 30.59 16.39
CA LYS A 139 14.72 29.26 17.01
C LYS A 139 13.55 29.00 17.97
N GLY A 140 12.86 27.87 17.79
CA GLY A 140 11.68 27.51 18.59
C GLY A 140 10.35 28.10 18.10
N CYS A 141 10.30 28.64 16.87
CA CYS A 141 9.05 28.95 16.18
C CYS A 141 8.38 27.67 15.63
N GLY A 142 7.13 27.79 15.19
CA GLY A 142 6.35 26.71 14.58
C GLY A 142 5.42 25.99 15.56
N ASN A 143 5.23 26.53 16.77
CA ASN A 143 4.15 26.09 17.67
C ASN A 143 2.87 26.92 17.42
N ARG A 144 1.75 26.61 18.08
CA ARG A 144 0.47 27.34 17.88
C ARG A 144 0.49 28.84 18.27
N THR A 145 1.50 29.29 19.01
CA THR A 145 1.58 30.67 19.54
C THR A 145 2.66 31.51 18.86
N THR A 146 3.71 30.87 18.35
CA THR A 146 4.87 31.51 17.74
C THR A 146 5.02 31.02 16.30
N LEU A 147 4.52 31.82 15.36
CA LEU A 147 4.72 31.59 13.93
C LEU A 147 6.18 31.85 13.54
N CYS A 148 6.66 31.11 12.53
CA CYS A 148 8.00 31.33 11.98
C CYS A 148 8.09 32.61 11.13
N GLY A 149 9.27 32.99 10.67
CA GLY A 149 9.51 34.09 9.75
C GLY A 149 9.04 33.79 8.32
N GLU A 150 9.36 34.66 7.37
CA GLU A 150 9.22 34.33 5.95
C GLU A 150 10.43 33.52 5.47
N HIS A 151 10.23 32.68 4.47
CA HIS A 151 11.25 31.81 3.88
C HIS A 151 11.51 32.20 2.42
N SER A 152 12.76 32.13 2.01
CA SER A 152 13.13 32.31 0.60
C SER A 152 12.70 31.10 -0.24
N ALA A 153 12.50 31.33 -1.54
CA ALA A 153 12.13 30.26 -2.48
C ALA A 153 13.13 29.09 -2.51
N MET A 154 14.42 29.36 -2.25
CA MET A 154 15.44 28.31 -2.17
C MET A 154 15.27 27.43 -0.92
N GLU A 155 14.93 28.02 0.23
CA GLU A 155 14.71 27.28 1.47
C GLU A 155 13.47 26.39 1.36
N VAL A 156 12.39 26.91 0.77
CA VAL A 156 11.17 26.13 0.46
C VAL A 156 11.45 25.05 -0.58
N GLY A 157 12.25 25.36 -1.61
CA GLY A 157 12.68 24.38 -2.60
C GLY A 157 13.47 23.22 -1.99
N LEU A 158 14.39 23.51 -1.06
CA LEU A 158 15.16 22.49 -0.34
C LEU A 158 14.26 21.58 0.50
N PHE A 159 13.26 22.16 1.17
CA PHE A 159 12.23 21.39 1.87
C PHE A 159 11.53 20.42 0.91
N TYR A 160 10.98 20.89 -0.22
CA TYR A 160 10.28 20.02 -1.16
C TYR A 160 11.18 18.94 -1.76
N VAL A 161 12.43 19.26 -2.10
CA VAL A 161 13.41 18.24 -2.53
C VAL A 161 13.58 17.16 -1.46
N SER A 162 13.69 17.55 -0.19
CA SER A 162 13.85 16.60 0.91
C SER A 162 12.62 15.69 1.11
N VAL A 163 11.40 16.24 1.13
CA VAL A 163 10.19 15.43 1.31
C VAL A 163 9.88 14.54 0.11
N TYR A 164 10.13 14.98 -1.13
CA TYR A 164 9.96 14.11 -2.29
C TYR A 164 11.06 13.03 -2.38
N MET A 165 12.26 13.29 -1.87
CA MET A 165 13.28 12.25 -1.70
C MET A 165 12.86 11.22 -0.66
N ILE A 166 12.24 11.65 0.44
CA ILE A 166 11.60 10.75 1.41
C ILE A 166 10.51 9.90 0.75
N ALA A 167 9.65 10.51 -0.06
CA ALA A 167 8.58 9.80 -0.77
C ALA A 167 9.12 8.73 -1.72
N LEU A 168 10.15 9.07 -2.48
CA LEU A 168 10.84 8.13 -3.36
C LEU A 168 11.47 6.98 -2.57
N GLY A 169 12.21 7.32 -1.52
CA GLY A 169 12.92 6.37 -0.67
C GLY A 169 11.99 5.40 0.05
N TYR A 170 11.05 5.91 0.86
CA TYR A 170 10.14 5.05 1.61
C TYR A 170 9.19 4.27 0.69
N GLY A 171 8.60 4.95 -0.30
CA GLY A 171 7.71 4.32 -1.26
C GLY A 171 8.37 3.16 -1.99
N GLY A 172 9.54 3.38 -2.60
CA GLY A 172 10.24 2.31 -3.34
C GLY A 172 10.75 1.16 -2.46
N TYR A 173 10.97 1.40 -1.17
CA TYR A 173 11.42 0.40 -0.21
C TYR A 173 10.28 -0.49 0.33
N GLN A 174 9.15 0.11 0.71
CA GLN A 174 8.10 -0.54 1.51
C GLN A 174 7.53 -1.85 0.92
N PRO A 175 7.13 -1.95 -0.36
CA PRO A 175 6.56 -3.20 -0.89
C PRO A 175 7.62 -4.30 -1.01
N ASN A 176 8.88 -3.92 -1.23
CA ASN A 176 9.97 -4.85 -1.48
C ASN A 176 10.49 -5.49 -0.20
N ILE A 177 10.45 -4.79 0.93
CA ILE A 177 10.94 -5.34 2.20
C ILE A 177 10.02 -6.43 2.76
N ALA A 178 8.71 -6.29 2.56
CA ALA A 178 7.73 -7.30 2.98
C ALA A 178 7.94 -8.63 2.23
N THR A 179 8.11 -8.56 0.91
CA THR A 179 8.37 -9.74 0.07
C THR A 179 9.75 -10.30 0.34
N PHE A 180 10.78 -9.45 0.47
CA PHE A 180 12.13 -9.88 0.83
C PHE A 180 12.20 -10.57 2.19
N GLY A 181 11.41 -10.12 3.17
CA GLY A 181 11.32 -10.76 4.47
C GLY A 181 10.67 -12.15 4.41
N ALA A 182 9.64 -12.31 3.59
CA ALA A 182 9.00 -13.59 3.36
C ALA A 182 9.93 -14.59 2.65
N ASP A 183 10.83 -14.11 1.78
CA ASP A 183 11.84 -14.92 1.07
C ASP A 183 12.89 -15.54 2.01
N GLN A 184 12.92 -15.14 3.28
CA GLN A 184 13.85 -15.70 4.26
C GLN A 184 13.42 -17.09 4.77
N PHE A 185 12.24 -17.57 4.36
CA PHE A 185 11.66 -18.83 4.78
C PHE A 185 11.31 -19.70 3.55
N ASP A 186 11.81 -20.93 3.52
CA ASP A 186 11.58 -21.89 2.44
C ASP A 186 10.13 -22.39 2.48
N GLU A 187 9.39 -22.14 1.40
CA GLU A 187 7.98 -22.51 1.28
C GLU A 187 7.75 -24.01 1.11
N GLN A 188 8.72 -24.74 0.53
CA GLN A 188 8.61 -26.18 0.31
C GLN A 188 8.96 -26.98 1.57
N HIS A 189 9.54 -26.34 2.58
CA HIS A 189 9.88 -26.99 3.84
C HIS A 189 8.73 -26.84 4.88
N PRO A 190 8.15 -27.94 5.41
CA PRO A 190 6.97 -27.89 6.29
C PRO A 190 7.12 -26.96 7.50
N GLY A 191 8.30 -26.94 8.12
CA GLY A 191 8.57 -26.09 9.29
C GLY A 191 8.81 -24.61 8.97
N GLU A 192 9.32 -24.29 7.77
CA GLU A 192 9.58 -22.90 7.37
C GLU A 192 8.34 -22.27 6.72
N CYS A 193 7.48 -23.06 6.06
CA CYS A 193 6.19 -22.62 5.53
C CYS A 193 5.30 -21.96 6.62
N SER A 194 5.13 -22.62 7.78
CA SER A 194 4.40 -22.03 8.91
C SER A 194 5.09 -20.77 9.45
N SER A 195 6.42 -20.70 9.39
CA SER A 195 7.19 -19.53 9.84
C SER A 195 7.01 -18.34 8.89
N LYS A 196 6.88 -18.57 7.58
CA LYS A 196 6.58 -17.54 6.57
C LYS A 196 5.24 -16.85 6.85
N VAL A 197 4.20 -17.62 7.17
CA VAL A 197 2.88 -17.07 7.54
C VAL A 197 2.97 -16.27 8.84
N ALA A 198 3.67 -16.80 9.85
CA ALA A 198 3.90 -16.08 11.10
C ALA A 198 4.67 -14.78 10.88
N PHE A 199 5.66 -14.76 9.99
CA PHE A 199 6.44 -13.57 9.65
C PHE A 199 5.55 -12.42 9.19
N PHE A 200 4.58 -12.63 8.30
CA PHE A 200 3.65 -11.58 7.89
C PHE A 200 2.85 -10.99 9.05
N SER A 201 2.44 -11.84 10.00
CA SER A 201 1.72 -11.38 11.20
C SER A 201 2.61 -10.50 12.08
N TYR A 202 3.86 -10.91 12.31
CA TYR A 202 4.83 -10.09 13.03
C TYR A 202 5.22 -8.82 12.27
N PHE A 203 5.32 -8.88 10.94
CA PHE A 203 5.62 -7.72 10.10
C PHE A 203 4.56 -6.62 10.30
N TYR A 204 3.29 -7.01 10.28
CA TYR A 204 2.19 -6.11 10.58
C TYR A 204 2.27 -5.54 12.00
N LEU A 205 2.58 -6.38 13.01
CA LEU A 205 2.74 -5.93 14.40
C LEU A 205 3.86 -4.87 14.54
N PHE A 206 5.04 -5.13 13.96
CA PHE A 206 6.19 -4.23 14.05
C PHE A 206 5.97 -2.92 13.29
N MET A 207 5.27 -2.96 12.15
CA MET A 207 4.84 -1.76 11.43
C MET A 207 3.92 -0.89 12.30
N ASN A 208 2.89 -1.48 12.91
CA ASN A 208 1.97 -0.75 13.81
C ASN A 208 2.69 -0.21 15.05
N LEU A 209 3.63 -0.97 15.61
CA LEU A 209 4.43 -0.51 16.74
C LEU A 209 5.22 0.76 16.38
N GLY A 210 5.89 0.77 15.21
CA GLY A 210 6.61 1.94 14.72
C GLY A 210 5.69 3.17 14.53
N SER A 211 4.52 2.97 13.92
CA SER A 211 3.53 4.03 13.75
C SER A 211 2.99 4.56 15.09
N LEU A 212 2.68 3.69 16.05
CA LEU A 212 2.18 4.09 17.37
C LEU A 212 3.17 4.99 18.12
N PHE A 213 4.46 4.64 18.12
CA PHE A 213 5.50 5.47 18.75
C PHE A 213 5.63 6.84 18.09
N SER A 214 5.52 6.88 16.76
CA SER A 214 5.51 8.15 16.02
C SER A 214 4.31 9.01 16.40
N ASN A 215 3.09 8.48 16.23
CA ASN A 215 1.83 9.22 16.39
C ASN A 215 1.56 9.70 17.83
N THR A 216 2.42 9.32 18.78
CA THR A 216 2.31 9.68 20.19
C THR A 216 3.50 10.51 20.64
N ILE A 217 4.71 9.95 20.60
CA ILE A 217 5.90 10.59 21.18
C ILE A 217 6.46 11.65 20.24
N LEU A 218 6.74 11.30 18.97
CA LEU A 218 7.27 12.26 18.00
C LEU A 218 6.26 13.38 17.75
N ASP A 219 4.99 13.00 17.56
CA ASP A 219 3.93 13.96 17.30
C ASP A 219 3.79 15.02 18.40
N TYR A 220 3.98 14.61 19.67
CA TYR A 220 3.95 15.52 20.81
C TYR A 220 5.10 16.54 20.77
N PHE A 221 6.32 16.08 20.48
CA PHE A 221 7.48 16.98 20.38
C PHE A 221 7.32 17.99 19.24
N GLU A 222 6.82 17.52 18.11
CA GLU A 222 6.58 18.32 16.92
C GLU A 222 5.48 19.37 17.12
N ASP A 223 4.35 18.99 17.72
CA ASP A 223 3.23 19.92 17.99
C ASP A 223 3.63 21.05 18.96
N GLU A 224 4.53 20.76 19.92
CA GLU A 224 5.11 21.77 20.83
C GLU A 224 6.19 22.66 20.17
N GLY A 225 6.48 22.46 18.88
CA GLY A 225 7.41 23.27 18.09
C GLY A 225 8.85 22.76 18.08
N MET A 226 9.12 21.56 18.62
CA MET A 226 10.44 20.92 18.59
C MET A 226 10.68 20.12 17.29
N TRP A 227 10.30 20.70 16.15
CA TRP A 227 10.36 20.07 14.82
C TRP A 227 11.73 19.51 14.45
N ALA A 228 12.82 20.25 14.70
CA ALA A 228 14.16 19.78 14.39
C ALA A 228 14.53 18.51 15.17
N LEU A 229 14.06 18.38 16.41
CA LEU A 229 14.30 17.18 17.21
C LEU A 229 13.54 15.99 16.63
N GLY A 230 12.27 16.18 16.25
CA GLY A 230 11.44 15.14 15.62
C GLY A 230 12.04 14.63 14.31
N PHE A 231 12.50 15.53 13.44
CA PHE A 231 13.12 15.16 12.16
C PHE A 231 14.49 14.50 12.34
N TRP A 232 15.32 14.94 13.29
CA TRP A 232 16.58 14.25 13.60
C TRP A 232 16.37 12.87 14.22
N ALA A 233 15.38 12.72 15.09
CA ALA A 233 15.00 11.42 15.64
C ALA A 233 14.53 10.46 14.53
N SER A 234 13.73 10.96 13.58
CA SER A 234 13.30 10.22 12.40
C SER A 234 14.50 9.81 11.52
N ALA A 235 15.42 10.74 11.24
CA ALA A 235 16.65 10.45 10.47
C ALA A 235 17.53 9.40 11.16
N ALA A 236 17.73 9.50 12.48
CA ALA A 236 18.51 8.55 13.26
C ALA A 236 17.87 7.15 13.26
N SER A 237 16.53 7.08 13.40
CA SER A 237 15.78 5.82 13.33
C SER A 237 15.93 5.15 11.97
N ALA A 238 15.74 5.88 10.87
CA ALA A 238 15.91 5.35 9.52
C ALA A 238 17.36 4.92 9.23
N PHE A 239 18.36 5.66 9.74
CA PHE A 239 19.76 5.28 9.62
C PHE A 239 20.07 3.99 10.38
N ALA A 240 19.58 3.85 11.62
CA ALA A 240 19.69 2.63 12.38
C ALA A 240 19.01 1.45 11.66
N ALA A 241 17.84 1.69 11.05
CA ALA A 241 17.17 0.72 10.20
C ALA A 241 18.09 0.26 9.06
N LEU A 242 18.66 1.18 8.28
CA LEU A 242 19.57 0.87 7.17
C LEU A 242 20.79 0.06 7.64
N MET A 243 21.42 0.44 8.76
CA MET A 243 22.57 -0.29 9.31
C MET A 243 22.20 -1.71 9.74
N LEU A 244 21.04 -1.91 10.37
CA LEU A 244 20.53 -3.24 10.71
C LEU A 244 20.28 -4.09 9.45
N PHE A 245 19.67 -3.50 8.42
CA PHE A 245 19.39 -4.20 7.17
C PHE A 245 20.69 -4.63 6.50
N LEU A 246 21.65 -3.73 6.32
CA LEU A 246 22.95 -4.03 5.70
C LEU A 246 23.79 -5.00 6.54
N GLY A 247 23.70 -4.94 7.86
CA GLY A 247 24.38 -5.89 8.77
C GLY A 247 23.93 -7.34 8.58
N GLY A 248 22.71 -7.56 8.09
CA GLY A 248 22.18 -8.90 7.79
C GLY A 248 22.58 -9.47 6.42
N THR A 249 23.28 -8.72 5.57
CA THR A 249 23.53 -9.07 4.16
C THR A 249 24.09 -10.48 3.96
N ALA A 250 25.04 -10.91 4.80
CA ALA A 250 25.66 -12.23 4.67
C ALA A 250 24.73 -13.41 5.00
N ARG A 251 23.60 -13.14 5.67
CA ARG A 251 22.64 -14.16 6.12
C ARG A 251 21.36 -14.19 5.29
N TYR A 252 21.14 -13.24 4.39
CA TYR A 252 19.90 -13.21 3.63
C TYR A 252 19.87 -14.23 2.50
N ARG A 253 18.66 -14.71 2.23
CA ARG A 253 18.29 -15.44 1.01
C ARG A 253 17.81 -14.45 -0.04
N HIS A 254 18.13 -14.72 -1.30
CA HIS A 254 17.81 -13.87 -2.44
C HIS A 254 17.03 -14.64 -3.49
N PHE A 255 16.21 -13.93 -4.26
CA PHE A 255 15.56 -14.46 -5.47
C PHE A 255 16.04 -13.72 -6.71
N LYS A 256 16.11 -14.44 -7.83
CA LYS A 256 16.39 -13.83 -9.14
C LYS A 256 15.16 -13.06 -9.63
N SER A 257 15.40 -11.94 -10.32
CA SER A 257 14.36 -11.08 -10.90
C SER A 257 13.53 -11.83 -11.93
N SER A 258 12.20 -11.68 -11.88
CA SER A 258 11.24 -12.42 -12.71
C SER A 258 10.68 -11.51 -13.82
N GLY A 259 11.51 -11.23 -14.85
CA GLY A 259 11.09 -10.57 -16.09
C GLY A 259 10.34 -9.23 -15.98
N ASN A 260 9.75 -8.76 -17.08
CA ASN A 260 8.98 -7.51 -17.13
C ASN A 260 7.48 -7.80 -17.40
N PRO A 261 6.59 -7.66 -16.39
CA PRO A 261 5.16 -7.89 -16.56
C PRO A 261 4.46 -6.89 -17.52
N LEU A 262 4.91 -5.63 -17.56
CA LEU A 262 4.30 -4.59 -18.41
C LEU A 262 4.55 -4.85 -19.89
N SER A 263 5.70 -5.44 -20.25
CA SER A 263 5.96 -5.81 -21.64
C SER A 263 5.00 -6.90 -22.11
N ARG A 264 4.66 -7.88 -21.25
CA ARG A 264 3.65 -8.91 -21.55
C ARG A 264 2.27 -8.31 -21.81
N PHE A 265 1.85 -7.32 -21.02
CA PHE A 265 0.58 -6.61 -21.25
C PHE A 265 0.59 -5.86 -22.59
N GLY A 266 1.68 -5.13 -22.88
CA GLY A 266 1.84 -4.39 -24.14
C GLY A 266 1.88 -5.30 -25.37
N GLN A 267 2.52 -6.46 -25.27
CA GLN A 267 2.59 -7.46 -26.34
C GLN A 267 1.22 -7.91 -26.82
N VAL A 268 0.30 -8.24 -25.89
CA VAL A 268 -1.06 -8.66 -26.22
C VAL A 268 -1.83 -7.56 -26.92
N LEU A 269 -1.77 -6.32 -26.42
CA LEU A 269 -2.45 -5.18 -27.04
C LEU A 269 -1.92 -4.91 -28.46
N VAL A 270 -0.60 -4.94 -28.65
CA VAL A 270 0.03 -4.72 -29.95
C VAL A 270 -0.27 -5.87 -30.91
N ALA A 271 -0.23 -7.13 -30.45
CA ALA A 271 -0.54 -8.30 -31.25
C ALA A 271 -2.02 -8.32 -31.68
N ALA A 272 -2.95 -8.05 -30.75
CA ALA A 272 -4.39 -7.99 -31.03
C ALA A 272 -4.74 -6.88 -32.02
N THR A 273 -4.14 -5.69 -31.89
CA THR A 273 -4.35 -4.57 -32.82
C THR A 273 -3.79 -4.84 -34.21
N LYS A 274 -2.60 -5.44 -34.32
CA LYS A 274 -2.04 -5.86 -35.61
C LYS A 274 -2.90 -6.93 -36.30
N LYS A 275 -3.52 -7.83 -35.53
CA LYS A 275 -4.42 -8.89 -36.02
C LYS A 275 -5.89 -8.47 -36.04
N GLY A 276 -6.19 -7.16 -36.00
CA GLY A 276 -7.55 -6.63 -35.93
C GLY A 276 -8.50 -7.00 -37.09
N LYS A 277 -8.00 -7.59 -38.18
CA LYS A 277 -8.81 -8.08 -39.31
C LYS A 277 -8.93 -9.61 -39.39
N VAL A 278 -8.26 -10.33 -38.49
CA VAL A 278 -8.24 -11.80 -38.46
C VAL A 278 -9.46 -12.31 -37.69
N GLU A 279 -10.14 -13.30 -38.24
CA GLU A 279 -11.24 -14.00 -37.55
C GLU A 279 -10.65 -14.92 -36.48
N ALA A 280 -11.24 -14.88 -35.28
CA ALA A 280 -10.84 -15.76 -34.19
C ALA A 280 -11.55 -17.12 -34.35
N PRO A 281 -10.85 -18.24 -34.15
CA PRO A 281 -11.45 -19.57 -34.21
C PRO A 281 -12.51 -19.75 -33.12
N GLU A 282 -13.47 -20.66 -33.35
CA GLU A 282 -14.55 -20.96 -32.40
C GLU A 282 -14.13 -21.97 -31.32
N ASN A 283 -13.14 -22.83 -31.60
CA ASN A 283 -12.65 -23.85 -30.68
C ASN A 283 -11.45 -23.33 -29.85
N GLU A 284 -11.43 -23.66 -28.55
CA GLU A 284 -10.37 -23.23 -27.62
C GLU A 284 -9.01 -23.86 -27.93
N ASP A 285 -8.99 -25.06 -28.52
CA ASP A 285 -7.78 -25.81 -28.84
C ASP A 285 -6.99 -25.23 -30.01
N ASP A 286 -7.61 -24.34 -30.81
CA ASP A 286 -6.99 -23.71 -31.99
C ASP A 286 -6.15 -22.47 -31.64
N PHE A 287 -6.16 -22.02 -30.37
CA PHE A 287 -5.34 -20.91 -29.91
C PHE A 287 -3.92 -21.35 -29.54
N TYR A 288 -2.95 -20.44 -29.75
CA TYR A 288 -1.57 -20.68 -29.36
C TYR A 288 -1.43 -20.85 -27.84
N GLN A 289 -1.00 -22.01 -27.38
CA GLN A 289 -0.82 -22.30 -25.94
C GLN A 289 0.57 -21.91 -25.41
N GLY A 290 1.57 -21.71 -26.29
CA GLY A 290 2.97 -21.46 -25.92
C GLY A 290 3.76 -22.74 -25.61
N GLU A 291 5.09 -22.67 -25.70
CA GLU A 291 6.00 -23.82 -25.43
C GLU A 291 6.13 -24.12 -23.92
N ASP A 292 5.83 -23.17 -23.04
CA ASP A 292 5.91 -23.32 -21.57
C ASP A 292 4.73 -24.12 -20.95
N ALA A 293 3.88 -24.74 -21.77
CA ALA A 293 2.75 -25.52 -21.27
C ALA A 293 3.16 -26.87 -20.63
N ASP A 294 4.39 -27.32 -20.89
CA ASP A 294 4.88 -28.67 -20.54
C ASP A 294 6.04 -28.70 -19.52
N ASP A 295 6.47 -27.56 -18.95
CA ASP A 295 7.58 -27.55 -17.99
C ASP A 295 7.25 -26.85 -16.66
N THR A 296 7.02 -27.69 -15.64
CA THR A 296 7.36 -27.52 -14.21
C THR A 296 7.05 -26.20 -13.45
N THR A 297 6.29 -25.24 -13.99
CA THR A 297 5.76 -24.10 -13.23
C THR A 297 4.29 -24.33 -12.92
N GLY A 298 4.00 -24.85 -11.73
CA GLY A 298 2.68 -25.30 -11.26
C GLY A 298 1.58 -24.24 -11.08
N GLY A 299 1.52 -23.21 -11.94
CA GLY A 299 0.47 -22.19 -11.96
C GLY A 299 -0.89 -22.74 -12.41
N ARG A 300 -1.98 -22.16 -11.88
CA ARG A 300 -3.36 -22.52 -12.25
C ARG A 300 -3.63 -22.13 -13.70
N LYS A 301 -4.02 -23.08 -14.56
CA LYS A 301 -4.47 -22.78 -15.93
C LYS A 301 -5.78 -21.96 -15.87
N MET A 302 -5.79 -20.79 -16.50
CA MET A 302 -6.98 -19.95 -16.61
C MET A 302 -7.90 -20.51 -17.70
N LEU A 303 -9.19 -20.61 -17.41
CA LEU A 303 -10.19 -21.02 -18.40
C LEU A 303 -10.42 -19.88 -19.40
N HIS A 304 -10.51 -20.22 -20.68
CA HIS A 304 -10.81 -19.25 -21.72
C HIS A 304 -12.17 -18.57 -21.46
N THR A 305 -12.25 -17.26 -21.70
CA THR A 305 -13.52 -16.54 -21.54
C THR A 305 -13.90 -15.75 -22.78
N HIS A 306 -15.18 -15.82 -23.18
CA HIS A 306 -15.73 -15.11 -24.34
C HIS A 306 -15.83 -13.57 -24.23
N GLY A 307 -15.43 -12.96 -23.11
CA GLY A 307 -15.39 -11.49 -22.96
C GLY A 307 -14.12 -10.91 -23.60
N PHE A 308 -14.23 -9.74 -24.23
CA PHE A 308 -13.13 -9.07 -24.95
C PHE A 308 -12.55 -9.91 -26.12
N LYS A 309 -13.42 -10.48 -26.97
CA LYS A 309 -13.02 -11.30 -28.14
C LYS A 309 -11.96 -10.68 -29.06
N PHE A 310 -11.87 -9.35 -29.09
CA PHE A 310 -10.83 -8.66 -29.84
C PHE A 310 -9.41 -9.05 -29.40
N LEU A 311 -9.20 -9.30 -28.10
CA LEU A 311 -7.89 -9.66 -27.56
C LEU A 311 -7.48 -11.09 -27.92
N ASP A 312 -8.44 -11.99 -28.16
CA ASP A 312 -8.17 -13.37 -28.58
C ASP A 312 -7.40 -13.45 -29.89
N ARG A 313 -7.53 -12.43 -30.71
CA ARG A 313 -6.78 -12.29 -31.96
C ARG A 313 -5.27 -12.30 -31.75
N ALA A 314 -4.77 -11.92 -30.58
CA ALA A 314 -3.35 -11.99 -30.25
C ALA A 314 -2.82 -13.44 -30.22
N ALA A 315 -3.67 -14.41 -29.88
CA ALA A 315 -3.34 -15.84 -29.77
C ALA A 315 -3.66 -16.66 -31.03
N VAL A 316 -4.18 -16.04 -32.09
CA VAL A 316 -4.48 -16.73 -33.35
C VAL A 316 -3.21 -16.98 -34.14
N VAL A 317 -2.96 -18.23 -34.52
CA VAL A 317 -1.83 -18.60 -35.40
C VAL A 317 -2.21 -18.32 -36.85
N THR A 318 -1.49 -17.41 -37.50
CA THR A 318 -1.62 -17.13 -38.94
C THR A 318 -0.48 -17.79 -39.73
N SER A 319 -0.65 -17.93 -41.05
CA SER A 319 0.31 -18.64 -41.91
C SER A 319 1.73 -18.06 -41.88
N LYS A 320 1.87 -16.74 -41.71
CA LYS A 320 3.17 -16.08 -41.56
C LYS A 320 3.90 -16.48 -40.27
N GLU A 321 3.16 -16.63 -39.17
CA GLU A 321 3.70 -17.03 -37.87
C GLU A 321 4.10 -18.49 -37.86
N LEU A 322 3.36 -19.34 -38.58
CA LEU A 322 3.74 -20.75 -38.78
C LEU A 322 5.05 -20.88 -39.56
N GLU A 323 5.30 -20.00 -40.54
CA GLU A 323 6.57 -19.92 -41.26
C GLU A 323 7.71 -19.39 -40.38
N SER A 324 7.46 -18.34 -39.58
CA SER A 324 8.45 -17.79 -38.64
C SER A 324 8.83 -18.77 -37.53
N GLN A 325 7.87 -19.54 -36.98
CA GLN A 325 8.14 -20.60 -36.00
C GLN A 325 9.04 -21.70 -36.58
N LYS A 326 8.80 -22.12 -37.83
CA LYS A 326 9.65 -23.10 -38.53
C LYS A 326 11.09 -22.60 -38.76
N GLN A 327 11.28 -21.29 -38.78
CA GLN A 327 12.60 -20.64 -38.90
C GLN A 327 13.24 -20.34 -37.53
N GLY A 328 12.59 -20.69 -36.41
CA GLY A 328 13.08 -20.39 -35.06
C GLY A 328 12.91 -18.93 -34.64
N GLU A 329 12.20 -18.11 -35.42
CA GLU A 329 11.94 -16.70 -35.09
C GLU A 329 10.64 -16.55 -34.30
N HIS A 330 10.73 -16.55 -32.97
CA HIS A 330 9.60 -16.26 -32.10
C HIS A 330 9.53 -14.75 -31.78
N ASN A 331 8.46 -14.06 -32.23
CA ASN A 331 8.23 -12.64 -31.94
C ASN A 331 7.03 -12.46 -30.99
N PRO A 332 7.26 -12.21 -29.67
CA PRO A 332 6.20 -12.02 -28.68
C PRO A 332 5.25 -10.85 -28.96
N TRP A 333 5.64 -9.89 -29.82
CA TRP A 333 4.82 -8.72 -30.18
C TRP A 333 3.89 -8.97 -31.38
N ARG A 334 3.82 -10.21 -31.86
CA ARG A 334 2.93 -10.65 -32.94
C ARG A 334 2.08 -11.86 -32.58
N LEU A 335 2.63 -12.78 -31.80
CA LEU A 335 1.93 -13.97 -31.32
C LEU A 335 2.15 -14.09 -29.81
N CYS A 336 1.05 -14.17 -29.05
CA CYS A 336 1.08 -14.33 -27.60
C CYS A 336 0.30 -15.60 -27.21
N PRO A 337 0.71 -16.33 -26.17
CA PRO A 337 -0.04 -17.48 -25.68
C PRO A 337 -1.40 -17.04 -25.13
N ILE A 338 -2.42 -17.91 -25.24
CA ILE A 338 -3.79 -17.63 -24.78
C ILE A 338 -3.86 -17.34 -23.28
N SER A 339 -2.98 -17.95 -22.48
CA SER A 339 -2.82 -17.66 -21.05
C SER A 339 -2.50 -16.18 -20.80
N GLN A 340 -1.56 -15.61 -21.55
CA GLN A 340 -1.20 -14.19 -21.48
C GLN A 340 -2.33 -13.28 -21.96
N VAL A 341 -3.16 -13.72 -22.91
CA VAL A 341 -4.35 -12.97 -23.34
C VAL A 341 -5.41 -12.94 -22.24
N GLU A 342 -5.69 -14.08 -21.59
CA GLU A 342 -6.64 -14.16 -20.48
C GLU A 342 -6.17 -13.36 -19.26
N GLU A 343 -4.86 -13.32 -18.99
CA GLU A 343 -4.26 -12.42 -17.98
C GLU A 343 -4.65 -10.94 -18.22
N VAL A 344 -4.55 -10.47 -19.47
CA VAL A 344 -4.92 -9.09 -19.85
C VAL A 344 -6.43 -8.86 -19.74
N LYS A 345 -7.24 -9.81 -20.21
CA LYS A 345 -8.71 -9.73 -20.09
C LYS A 345 -9.16 -9.65 -18.64
N CYS A 346 -8.52 -10.41 -17.76
CA CYS A 346 -8.76 -10.39 -16.33
C CYS A 346 -8.58 -8.97 -15.77
N ILE A 347 -7.44 -8.33 -16.04
CA ILE A 347 -7.16 -6.97 -15.58
C ILE A 347 -8.23 -5.98 -16.08
N LEU A 348 -8.62 -6.07 -17.36
CA LEU A 348 -9.63 -5.18 -17.92
C LEU A 348 -11.01 -5.33 -17.26
N ARG A 349 -11.37 -6.53 -16.76
CA ARG A 349 -12.61 -6.74 -16.01
C ARG A 349 -12.56 -6.13 -14.61
N LEU A 350 -11.38 -6.03 -14.01
CA LEU A 350 -11.19 -5.44 -12.68
C LEU A 350 -11.22 -3.91 -12.72
N LEU A 351 -10.86 -3.29 -13.85
CA LEU A 351 -10.76 -1.83 -13.99
C LEU A 351 -12.01 -1.05 -13.56
N PRO A 352 -13.25 -1.42 -13.94
CA PRO A 352 -14.43 -0.67 -13.51
C PRO A 352 -14.61 -0.63 -12.00
N ILE A 353 -14.42 -1.76 -11.31
CA ILE A 353 -14.48 -1.83 -9.84
C ILE A 353 -13.34 -1.02 -9.22
N TRP A 354 -12.14 -1.14 -9.78
CA TRP A 354 -10.96 -0.40 -9.34
C TRP A 354 -11.12 1.12 -9.49
N LEU A 355 -11.79 1.61 -10.54
CA LEU A 355 -12.05 3.04 -10.68
C LEU A 355 -12.94 3.58 -9.56
N CYS A 356 -13.93 2.82 -9.11
CA CYS A 356 -14.78 3.21 -7.97
C CYS A 356 -13.98 3.32 -6.66
N THR A 357 -12.95 2.49 -6.46
CA THR A 357 -12.16 2.56 -5.21
C THR A 357 -11.35 3.87 -5.08
N ILE A 358 -11.16 4.63 -6.17
CA ILE A 358 -10.45 5.91 -6.16
C ILE A 358 -11.20 6.95 -5.31
N ILE A 359 -12.53 7.02 -5.41
CA ILE A 359 -13.33 7.99 -4.65
C ILE A 359 -13.31 7.67 -3.15
N TYR A 360 -13.34 6.39 -2.79
CA TYR A 360 -13.09 5.99 -1.40
C TYR A 360 -11.72 6.47 -0.91
N SER A 361 -10.67 6.30 -1.71
CA SER A 361 -9.32 6.75 -1.34
C SER A 361 -9.25 8.27 -1.11
N VAL A 362 -10.04 9.08 -1.83
CA VAL A 362 -10.19 10.52 -1.56
C VAL A 362 -10.71 10.77 -0.15
N VAL A 363 -11.74 10.05 0.28
CA VAL A 363 -12.34 10.18 1.62
C VAL A 363 -11.34 9.77 2.70
N PHE A 364 -10.66 8.65 2.49
CA PHE A 364 -9.64 8.15 3.42
C PHE A 364 -8.50 9.15 3.62
N THR A 365 -8.01 9.78 2.55
CA THR A 365 -6.93 10.79 2.62
C THR A 365 -7.26 11.98 3.53
N GLN A 366 -8.54 12.33 3.73
CA GLN A 366 -8.90 13.47 4.58
C GLN A 366 -8.48 13.30 6.05
N MET A 367 -8.31 12.05 6.49
CA MET A 367 -7.89 11.70 7.85
C MET A 367 -6.55 12.33 8.23
N ALA A 368 -5.60 12.37 7.28
CA ALA A 368 -4.25 12.89 7.50
C ALA A 368 -4.09 14.38 7.14
N SER A 369 -5.14 15.02 6.62
CA SER A 369 -5.11 16.42 6.20
C SER A 369 -6.20 17.22 6.91
N LEU A 370 -7.38 17.38 6.30
CA LEU A 370 -8.44 18.28 6.78
C LEU A 370 -8.98 17.89 8.17
N PHE A 371 -8.95 16.60 8.54
CA PHE A 371 -9.33 16.20 9.89
C PHE A 371 -8.35 16.72 10.94
N VAL A 372 -7.05 16.73 10.63
CA VAL A 372 -6.01 17.27 11.51
C VAL A 372 -6.16 18.79 11.64
N GLU A 373 -6.38 19.49 10.52
CA GLU A 373 -6.61 20.95 10.53
C GLU A 373 -7.88 21.32 11.32
N GLN A 374 -8.96 20.56 11.14
CA GLN A 374 -10.19 20.71 11.93
C GLN A 374 -9.91 20.52 13.42
N GLY A 375 -9.16 19.48 13.80
CA GLY A 375 -8.78 19.19 15.19
C GLY A 375 -7.87 20.25 15.78
N ASP A 376 -7.03 20.89 14.96
CA ASP A 376 -6.16 21.99 15.38
C ASP A 376 -6.97 23.23 15.78
N ALA A 377 -8.06 23.49 15.05
CA ALA A 377 -9.02 24.55 15.31
C ALA A 377 -10.03 24.24 16.44
N MET A 378 -9.86 23.13 17.17
CA MET A 378 -10.69 22.71 18.31
C MET A 378 -9.94 22.84 19.64
N LYS A 379 -10.68 22.70 20.75
CA LYS A 379 -10.10 22.67 22.10
C LYS A 379 -9.38 21.34 22.32
N THR A 380 -8.06 21.39 22.39
CA THR A 380 -7.19 20.21 22.54
C THR A 380 -6.64 19.99 23.96
N THR A 381 -7.02 20.86 24.91
CA THR A 381 -6.59 20.77 26.30
C THR A 381 -7.58 20.01 27.17
N ILE A 382 -7.09 19.02 27.91
CA ILE A 382 -7.82 18.28 28.94
C ILE A 382 -7.07 18.45 30.25
N ALA A 383 -7.71 19.13 31.21
CA ALA A 383 -7.06 19.54 32.46
C ALA A 383 -5.73 20.25 32.17
N ASN A 384 -4.59 19.57 32.39
CA ASN A 384 -3.24 20.10 32.19
C ASN A 384 -2.46 19.41 31.05
N PHE A 385 -3.06 18.45 30.34
CA PHE A 385 -2.42 17.77 29.23
C PHE A 385 -2.98 18.23 27.89
N ARG A 386 -2.09 18.40 26.92
CA ARG A 386 -2.43 18.83 25.56
C ARG A 386 -2.33 17.65 24.62
N ILE A 387 -3.40 17.40 23.88
CA ILE A 387 -3.46 16.35 22.88
C ILE A 387 -3.14 16.93 21.49
N PRO A 388 -2.09 16.46 20.79
CA PRO A 388 -1.82 16.87 19.42
C PRO A 388 -2.98 16.50 18.49
N ALA A 389 -3.35 17.38 17.56
CA ALA A 389 -4.51 17.14 16.68
C ALA A 389 -4.33 15.87 15.83
N ALA A 390 -3.11 15.61 15.34
CA ALA A 390 -2.81 14.47 14.50
C ALA A 390 -2.88 13.11 15.23
N SER A 391 -2.71 13.12 16.56
CA SER A 391 -2.83 11.92 17.41
C SER A 391 -4.25 11.33 17.47
N MET A 392 -5.27 12.08 16.99
CA MET A 392 -6.65 11.59 16.84
C MET A 392 -6.75 10.38 15.90
N SER A 393 -5.78 10.20 15.00
CA SER A 393 -5.60 8.96 14.20
C SER A 393 -5.50 7.69 15.05
N THR A 394 -5.16 7.78 16.34
CA THR A 394 -5.18 6.63 17.26
C THR A 394 -6.58 5.99 17.36
N PHE A 395 -7.66 6.78 17.28
CA PHE A 395 -9.02 6.25 17.33
C PHE A 395 -9.39 5.45 16.08
N ASP A 396 -8.80 5.78 14.94
CA ASP A 396 -8.91 4.99 13.71
C ASP A 396 -8.25 3.61 13.91
N ILE A 397 -7.01 3.56 14.41
CA ILE A 397 -6.29 2.31 14.72
C ILE A 397 -7.07 1.44 15.72
N LEU A 398 -7.62 2.04 16.78
CA LEU A 398 -8.45 1.34 17.76
C LEU A 398 -9.75 0.81 17.13
N SER A 399 -10.37 1.57 16.22
CA SER A 399 -11.55 1.15 15.49
C SER A 399 -11.25 -0.04 14.58
N VAL A 400 -10.15 0.01 13.81
CA VAL A 400 -9.67 -1.10 12.96
C VAL A 400 -9.50 -2.37 13.80
N ALA A 401 -8.79 -2.29 14.93
CA ALA A 401 -8.58 -3.43 15.83
C ALA A 401 -9.91 -3.99 16.37
N GLY A 402 -10.81 -3.11 16.82
CA GLY A 402 -12.13 -3.48 17.33
C GLY A 402 -13.02 -4.13 16.28
N VAL A 403 -13.05 -3.60 15.06
CA VAL A 403 -13.85 -4.10 13.94
C VAL A 403 -13.30 -5.44 13.43
N ILE A 404 -11.98 -5.63 13.36
CA ILE A 404 -11.39 -6.94 13.04
C ILE A 404 -11.81 -7.99 14.06
N PHE A 405 -11.73 -7.66 15.35
CA PHE A 405 -12.17 -8.57 16.42
C PHE A 405 -13.67 -8.89 16.30
N LEU A 406 -14.50 -7.88 16.08
CA LEU A 406 -15.95 -8.02 15.91
C LEU A 406 -16.29 -8.86 14.67
N ASN A 407 -15.60 -8.64 13.55
CA ASN A 407 -15.81 -9.40 12.32
C ASN A 407 -15.51 -10.89 12.53
N ARG A 408 -14.38 -11.21 13.17
CA ARG A 408 -14.00 -12.60 13.44
C ARG A 408 -14.90 -13.29 14.46
N ARG A 409 -15.28 -12.59 15.54
CA ARG A 409 -16.01 -13.20 16.67
C ARG A 409 -17.52 -13.14 16.56
N VAL A 410 -18.08 -12.16 15.86
CA VAL A 410 -19.52 -11.89 15.83
C VAL A 410 -20.04 -11.99 14.40
N LEU A 411 -19.46 -11.26 13.46
CA LEU A 411 -20.02 -11.16 12.10
C LEU A 411 -19.94 -12.49 11.35
N ASN A 412 -18.78 -13.14 11.33
CA ASN A 412 -18.58 -14.44 10.68
C ASN A 412 -19.53 -15.54 11.21
N PRO A 413 -19.64 -15.79 12.53
CA PRO A 413 -20.57 -16.80 13.04
C PRO A 413 -22.03 -16.43 12.83
N LEU A 414 -22.40 -15.14 12.87
CA LEU A 414 -23.77 -14.71 12.56
C LEU A 414 -24.11 -14.95 11.09
N VAL A 415 -23.23 -14.59 10.15
CA VAL A 415 -23.45 -14.83 8.72
C VAL A 415 -23.61 -16.32 8.44
N LYS A 416 -22.78 -17.18 9.06
CA LYS A 416 -22.92 -18.64 8.97
C LYS A 416 -24.27 -19.12 9.51
N ARG A 417 -24.74 -18.56 10.63
CA ARG A 417 -26.04 -18.90 11.24
C ARG A 417 -27.24 -18.46 10.40
N PHE A 418 -27.16 -17.29 9.77
CA PHE A 418 -28.25 -16.74 8.94
C PHE A 418 -28.30 -17.35 7.54
N LYS A 419 -27.16 -17.70 6.92
CA LYS A 419 -27.15 -18.23 5.55
C LYS A 419 -27.57 -19.70 5.42
N LYS A 420 -27.64 -20.50 6.49
CA LYS A 420 -28.09 -21.92 6.45
C LYS A 420 -27.48 -22.74 5.30
N CYS A 421 -26.26 -22.42 4.84
CA CYS A 421 -25.60 -23.17 3.76
C CYS A 421 -24.56 -24.12 4.34
N LYS A 422 -24.48 -25.30 3.72
CA LYS A 422 -23.65 -26.46 4.08
C LYS A 422 -22.25 -26.42 3.44
N ASP A 423 -21.88 -25.28 2.84
CA ASP A 423 -20.52 -25.02 2.35
C ASP A 423 -19.71 -24.29 3.43
N ASP A 424 -18.52 -24.81 3.74
CA ASP A 424 -17.64 -24.32 4.82
C ASP A 424 -17.18 -22.85 4.66
N ASP A 425 -17.44 -22.25 3.48
CA ASP A 425 -16.94 -20.94 3.05
C ASP A 425 -17.98 -19.78 3.05
N ALA A 426 -19.15 -19.97 3.70
CA ALA A 426 -20.27 -19.01 3.63
C ALA A 426 -20.06 -17.69 4.43
N GLY A 427 -19.14 -16.83 3.98
CA GLY A 427 -18.98 -15.43 4.43
C GLY A 427 -19.77 -14.41 3.61
N LEU A 428 -19.55 -13.12 3.89
CA LEU A 428 -19.88 -12.02 2.97
C LEU A 428 -18.91 -12.06 1.80
N THR A 429 -19.37 -11.81 0.57
CA THR A 429 -18.45 -11.75 -0.57
C THR A 429 -17.57 -10.51 -0.50
N GLU A 430 -16.40 -10.54 -1.15
CA GLU A 430 -15.48 -9.39 -1.08
C GLU A 430 -16.09 -8.12 -1.66
N LEU A 431 -16.89 -8.24 -2.72
CA LEU A 431 -17.66 -7.12 -3.28
C LEU A 431 -18.72 -6.59 -2.30
N GLN A 432 -19.37 -7.46 -1.51
CA GLN A 432 -20.31 -7.02 -0.49
C GLN A 432 -19.58 -6.26 0.64
N ARG A 433 -18.42 -6.76 1.06
CA ARG A 433 -17.58 -6.08 2.08
C ARG A 433 -17.14 -4.70 1.59
N MET A 434 -16.62 -4.60 0.38
CA MET A 434 -16.24 -3.31 -0.23
C MET A 434 -17.43 -2.33 -0.28
N GLY A 435 -18.62 -2.80 -0.69
CA GLY A 435 -19.83 -1.98 -0.69
C GLY A 435 -20.24 -1.48 0.71
N ILE A 436 -20.11 -2.30 1.74
CA ILE A 436 -20.33 -1.89 3.14
C ILE A 436 -19.31 -0.81 3.54
N GLY A 437 -18.05 -0.95 3.14
CA GLY A 437 -17.01 0.05 3.36
C GLY A 437 -17.38 1.43 2.81
N LEU A 438 -17.90 1.50 1.57
CA LEU A 438 -18.38 2.76 0.98
C LEU A 438 -19.53 3.40 1.77
N VAL A 439 -20.49 2.61 2.25
CA VAL A 439 -21.59 3.11 3.08
C VAL A 439 -21.07 3.72 4.38
N ILE A 440 -20.11 3.04 5.03
CA ILE A 440 -19.48 3.55 6.25
C ILE A 440 -18.67 4.83 5.97
N ALA A 441 -17.98 4.91 4.83
CA ALA A 441 -17.27 6.12 4.42
C ALA A 441 -18.20 7.32 4.21
N VAL A 442 -19.41 7.11 3.65
CA VAL A 442 -20.45 8.16 3.58
C VAL A 442 -20.84 8.63 4.98
N MET A 443 -21.06 7.70 5.92
CA MET A 443 -21.37 8.05 7.31
C MET A 443 -20.23 8.83 7.99
N ALA A 444 -18.98 8.51 7.67
CA ALA A 444 -17.82 9.25 8.18
C ALA A 444 -17.81 10.71 7.71
N MET A 445 -18.04 10.95 6.42
CA MET A 445 -18.09 12.31 5.84
C MET A 445 -19.30 13.11 6.33
N LEU A 446 -20.45 12.46 6.52
CA LEU A 446 -21.60 13.11 7.16
C LEU A 446 -21.31 13.49 8.61
N SER A 447 -20.67 12.59 9.36
CA SER A 447 -20.25 12.87 10.73
C SER A 447 -19.27 14.03 10.80
N SER A 448 -18.27 14.09 9.92
CA SER A 448 -17.28 15.18 9.93
C SER A 448 -17.90 16.52 9.55
N GLY A 449 -18.82 16.55 8.58
CA GLY A 449 -19.61 17.73 8.24
C GLY A 449 -20.43 18.24 9.43
N ILE A 450 -21.12 17.34 10.15
CA ILE A 450 -21.92 17.70 11.34
C ILE A 450 -21.03 18.26 12.46
N VAL A 451 -19.91 17.59 12.75
CA VAL A 451 -18.95 18.07 13.76
C VAL A 451 -18.44 19.46 13.40
N GLU A 452 -18.19 19.73 12.11
CA GLU A 452 -17.76 21.03 11.65
C GLU A 452 -18.83 22.11 11.81
N CYS A 453 -20.10 21.80 11.54
CA CYS A 453 -21.20 22.73 11.80
C CYS A 453 -21.27 23.11 13.29
N TYR A 454 -21.08 22.15 14.20
CA TYR A 454 -21.02 22.43 15.63
C TYR A 454 -19.77 23.22 15.99
N ARG A 455 -18.60 22.88 15.43
CA ARG A 455 -17.33 23.60 15.68
C ARG A 455 -17.46 25.08 15.32
N LEU A 456 -18.04 25.38 14.16
CA LEU A 456 -18.30 26.74 13.71
C LEU A 456 -19.30 27.48 14.60
N LYS A 457 -20.35 26.81 15.08
CA LYS A 457 -21.33 27.40 16.03
C LYS A 457 -20.70 27.84 17.35
N TYR A 458 -19.68 27.11 17.81
CA TYR A 458 -18.95 27.36 19.05
C TYR A 458 -17.60 28.06 18.85
N ALA A 459 -17.34 28.58 17.64
CA ALA A 459 -16.18 29.38 17.34
C ALA A 459 -16.30 30.76 17.99
N SER A 460 -15.23 31.24 18.60
CA SER A 460 -15.21 32.58 19.21
C SER A 460 -15.14 33.64 18.11
N ASN A 461 -16.17 34.48 18.01
CA ASN A 461 -16.24 35.58 17.05
C ASN A 461 -15.56 36.87 17.55
N ASP A 462 -15.19 36.94 18.83
CA ASP A 462 -14.91 38.21 19.52
C ASP A 462 -13.42 38.61 19.61
N CYS A 463 -12.48 37.79 19.16
CA CYS A 463 -11.06 38.15 19.26
C CYS A 463 -10.44 38.46 17.90
N LYS A 464 -10.23 39.76 17.61
CA LYS A 464 -9.55 40.25 16.38
C LYS A 464 -8.06 39.89 16.28
N HIS A 465 -7.43 39.41 17.36
CA HIS A 465 -6.00 39.05 17.43
C HIS A 465 -5.74 37.64 17.99
N CYS A 466 -6.78 36.86 18.24
CA CYS A 466 -6.64 35.46 18.59
C CYS A 466 -7.02 34.66 17.34
N GLU A 467 -6.14 33.77 16.89
CA GLU A 467 -6.50 32.65 16.01
C GLU A 467 -7.42 31.71 16.82
N GLY A 468 -8.68 32.12 17.01
CA GLY A 468 -9.56 31.62 18.05
C GLY A 468 -9.95 30.16 17.83
N SER A 469 -9.32 29.24 18.56
CA SER A 469 -9.78 27.85 18.69
C SER A 469 -11.25 27.81 19.13
N SER A 470 -12.04 26.92 18.52
CA SER A 470 -13.41 26.64 18.94
C SER A 470 -13.42 26.06 20.35
N SER A 471 -14.43 26.42 21.15
CA SER A 471 -14.59 25.85 22.49
C SER A 471 -14.98 24.35 22.48
N LEU A 472 -15.32 23.81 21.30
CA LEU A 472 -15.68 22.41 21.11
C LEU A 472 -14.46 21.51 21.34
N ASN A 473 -14.63 20.47 22.17
CA ASN A 473 -13.55 19.53 22.49
C ASN A 473 -13.19 18.64 21.30
N ILE A 474 -11.89 18.41 21.08
CA ILE A 474 -11.36 17.57 19.99
C ILE A 474 -11.99 16.16 19.92
N PHE A 475 -12.44 15.56 21.03
CA PHE A 475 -13.09 14.24 21.03
C PHE A 475 -14.40 14.17 20.27
N TRP A 476 -15.01 15.29 19.89
CA TRP A 476 -16.14 15.28 18.95
C TRP A 476 -15.77 14.71 17.58
N GLN A 477 -14.48 14.62 17.25
CA GLN A 477 -14.00 13.94 16.04
C GLN A 477 -13.90 12.40 16.18
N VAL A 478 -14.10 11.82 17.37
CA VAL A 478 -14.00 10.35 17.54
C VAL A 478 -14.91 9.58 16.56
N PRO A 479 -16.18 9.97 16.32
CA PRO A 479 -17.04 9.25 15.39
C PRO A 479 -16.53 9.24 13.94
N GLN A 480 -16.00 10.35 13.43
CA GLN A 480 -15.47 10.39 12.05
C GLN A 480 -14.22 9.52 11.88
N TYR A 481 -13.29 9.53 12.86
CA TYR A 481 -12.13 8.63 12.83
C TYR A 481 -12.54 7.16 13.00
N ALA A 482 -13.49 6.87 13.90
CA ALA A 482 -13.96 5.50 14.10
C ALA A 482 -14.68 4.94 12.86
N PHE A 483 -15.51 5.74 12.18
CA PHE A 483 -16.14 5.32 10.93
C PHE A 483 -15.11 5.13 9.80
N ILE A 484 -14.10 5.99 9.68
CA ILE A 484 -13.03 5.78 8.69
C ILE A 484 -12.30 4.45 8.97
N GLY A 485 -11.88 4.18 10.20
CA GLY A 485 -11.21 2.91 10.54
C GLY A 485 -12.08 1.67 10.35
N ALA A 486 -13.39 1.78 10.65
CA ALA A 486 -14.32 0.71 10.35
C ALA A 486 -14.46 0.49 8.83
N SER A 487 -14.54 1.59 8.05
CA SER A 487 -14.64 1.52 6.60
C SER A 487 -13.40 0.93 5.94
N GLU A 488 -12.21 1.18 6.50
CA GLU A 488 -10.94 0.62 6.04
C GLU A 488 -10.92 -0.90 6.08
N VAL A 489 -11.38 -1.51 7.18
CA VAL A 489 -11.43 -2.98 7.30
C VAL A 489 -12.34 -3.60 6.25
N PHE A 490 -13.44 -2.94 5.91
CA PHE A 490 -14.40 -3.43 4.92
C PHE A 490 -14.00 -3.10 3.49
N MET A 491 -13.25 -2.02 3.26
CA MET A 491 -12.82 -1.59 1.93
C MET A 491 -11.41 -2.07 1.59
N TYR A 492 -10.35 -1.57 2.23
CA TYR A 492 -8.97 -1.86 1.81
C TYR A 492 -8.57 -3.32 1.99
N VAL A 493 -8.96 -3.95 3.11
CA VAL A 493 -8.67 -5.38 3.31
C VAL A 493 -9.41 -6.22 2.27
N ALA A 494 -10.69 -5.94 2.03
CA ALA A 494 -11.48 -6.65 1.04
C ALA A 494 -11.01 -6.38 -0.40
N GLN A 495 -10.59 -5.15 -0.71
CA GLN A 495 -10.02 -4.76 -2.01
C GLN A 495 -8.74 -5.53 -2.29
N LEU A 496 -7.85 -5.64 -1.29
CA LEU A 496 -6.61 -6.39 -1.41
C LEU A 496 -6.88 -7.89 -1.60
N GLU A 497 -7.78 -8.48 -0.80
CA GLU A 497 -8.20 -9.88 -0.93
C GLU A 497 -8.86 -10.14 -2.28
N PHE A 498 -9.77 -9.27 -2.72
CA PHE A 498 -10.45 -9.38 -4.01
C PHE A 498 -9.48 -9.33 -5.18
N PHE A 499 -8.62 -8.31 -5.27
CA PHE A 499 -7.70 -8.19 -6.40
C PHE A 499 -6.65 -9.28 -6.41
N ASN A 500 -6.16 -9.73 -5.26
CA ASN A 500 -5.23 -10.86 -5.21
C ASN A 500 -5.92 -12.19 -5.56
N ALA A 501 -7.18 -12.39 -5.16
CA ALA A 501 -7.94 -13.60 -5.46
C ALA A 501 -8.34 -13.70 -6.94
N GLN A 502 -8.60 -12.56 -7.60
CA GLN A 502 -8.96 -12.52 -9.02
C GLN A 502 -7.74 -12.39 -9.94
N ALA A 503 -6.59 -11.93 -9.43
CA ALA A 503 -5.37 -11.80 -10.23
C ALA A 503 -4.81 -13.18 -10.63
N PRO A 504 -4.32 -13.34 -11.88
CA PRO A 504 -3.62 -14.54 -12.33
C PRO A 504 -2.39 -14.83 -11.47
N ASP A 505 -1.97 -16.09 -11.37
CA ASP A 505 -0.82 -16.49 -10.54
C ASP A 505 0.47 -15.75 -10.92
N GLY A 506 0.71 -15.53 -12.22
CA GLY A 506 1.85 -14.75 -12.72
C GLY A 506 1.75 -13.23 -12.52
N LEU A 507 0.59 -12.73 -12.07
CA LEU A 507 0.29 -11.31 -11.90
C LEU A 507 -0.28 -10.99 -10.51
N LYS A 508 -0.09 -11.84 -9.50
CA LYS A 508 -0.53 -11.54 -8.12
C LYS A 508 0.05 -10.22 -7.59
N SER A 509 1.32 -9.93 -7.88
CA SER A 509 1.94 -8.64 -7.55
C SER A 509 1.23 -7.45 -8.19
N PHE A 510 0.63 -7.64 -9.38
CA PHE A 510 -0.15 -6.61 -10.06
C PHE A 510 -1.48 -6.33 -9.34
N GLY A 511 -2.15 -7.34 -8.77
CA GLY A 511 -3.36 -7.14 -7.96
C GLY A 511 -3.11 -6.25 -6.74
N SER A 512 -2.00 -6.48 -6.04
CA SER A 512 -1.56 -5.63 -4.93
C SER A 512 -1.15 -4.22 -5.40
N ALA A 513 -0.54 -4.10 -6.58
CA ALA A 513 -0.20 -2.83 -7.20
C ALA A 513 -1.43 -1.98 -7.56
N LEU A 514 -2.52 -2.59 -8.03
CA LEU A 514 -3.77 -1.88 -8.29
C LEU A 514 -4.31 -1.20 -7.02
N CYS A 515 -4.25 -1.88 -5.86
CA CYS A 515 -4.65 -1.31 -4.58
C CYS A 515 -3.85 -0.02 -4.25
N MET A 516 -2.52 -0.10 -4.31
CA MET A 516 -1.64 1.07 -4.08
C MET A 516 -1.88 2.19 -5.10
N THR A 517 -2.13 1.84 -6.37
CA THR A 517 -2.44 2.81 -7.42
C THR A 517 -3.75 3.54 -7.14
N SER A 518 -4.77 2.86 -6.60
CA SER A 518 -6.03 3.48 -6.19
C SER A 518 -5.80 4.52 -5.11
N ILE A 519 -5.00 4.19 -4.09
CA ILE A 519 -4.67 5.12 -3.00
C ILE A 519 -3.93 6.34 -3.54
N SER A 520 -2.95 6.12 -4.42
CA SER A 520 -2.21 7.19 -5.08
C SER A 520 -3.11 8.14 -5.87
N LEU A 521 -3.95 7.59 -6.75
CA LEU A 521 -4.88 8.38 -7.56
C LEU A 521 -5.89 9.11 -6.68
N GLY A 522 -6.39 8.49 -5.61
CA GLY A 522 -7.29 9.13 -4.65
C GLY A 522 -6.66 10.37 -4.01
N ASN A 523 -5.38 10.32 -3.67
CA ASN A 523 -4.65 11.47 -3.14
C ASN A 523 -4.52 12.61 -4.16
N TYR A 524 -4.21 12.32 -5.43
CA TYR A 524 -4.17 13.36 -6.47
C TYR A 524 -5.56 13.93 -6.78
N VAL A 525 -6.59 13.08 -6.83
CA VAL A 525 -7.98 13.51 -7.01
C VAL A 525 -8.44 14.38 -5.83
N SER A 526 -8.08 14.02 -4.59
CA SER A 526 -8.31 14.85 -3.40
C SER A 526 -7.71 16.25 -3.57
N SER A 527 -6.44 16.33 -3.96
CA SER A 527 -5.79 17.63 -4.18
C SER A 527 -6.44 18.44 -5.32
N PHE A 528 -6.83 17.76 -6.40
CA PHE A 528 -7.54 18.39 -7.49
C PHE A 528 -8.91 18.93 -7.05
N LEU A 529 -9.66 18.16 -6.25
CA LEU A 529 -10.94 18.57 -5.69
C LEU A 529 -10.83 19.78 -4.76
N VAL A 530 -9.87 19.78 -3.83
CA VAL A 530 -9.61 20.93 -2.94
C VAL A 530 -9.28 22.18 -3.77
N SER A 531 -8.44 22.04 -4.80
CA SER A 531 -8.07 23.16 -5.69
C SER A 531 -9.28 23.72 -6.47
N ILE A 532 -10.14 22.84 -7.02
CA ILE A 532 -11.36 23.26 -7.71
C ILE A 532 -12.32 23.96 -6.74
N VAL A 533 -12.56 23.35 -5.58
CA VAL A 533 -13.48 23.89 -4.58
C VAL A 533 -13.02 25.25 -4.12
N MET A 534 -11.74 25.45 -3.83
CA MET A 534 -11.22 26.75 -3.45
C MET A 534 -11.37 27.78 -4.58
N LYS A 535 -11.09 27.40 -5.83
CA LYS A 535 -11.27 28.30 -6.99
C LYS A 535 -12.74 28.71 -7.19
N ILE A 536 -13.69 27.81 -6.95
CA ILE A 536 -15.13 28.08 -7.11
C ILE A 536 -15.71 28.83 -5.91
N SER A 537 -15.27 28.49 -4.70
CA SER A 537 -15.85 29.00 -3.46
C SER A 537 -15.24 30.32 -2.97
N ALA A 538 -14.02 30.66 -3.40
CA ALA A 538 -13.40 31.94 -3.09
C ALA A 538 -14.05 33.04 -3.95
N THR A 539 -14.52 34.10 -3.30
CA THR A 539 -15.09 35.30 -3.93
C THR A 539 -14.59 36.51 -3.15
N ASP A 540 -14.65 37.73 -3.70
CA ASP A 540 -14.13 38.94 -3.05
C ASP A 540 -14.59 39.13 -1.58
N ASN A 541 -15.78 38.62 -1.23
CA ASN A 541 -16.36 38.69 0.13
C ASN A 541 -16.28 37.38 0.95
N MET A 542 -15.83 36.26 0.37
CA MET A 542 -15.71 34.98 1.08
C MET A 542 -14.36 34.31 0.78
N PRO A 543 -13.57 33.94 1.81
CA PRO A 543 -12.22 33.43 1.61
C PRO A 543 -12.15 31.98 1.07
N GLY A 544 -13.30 31.38 0.72
CA GLY A 544 -13.43 29.99 0.27
C GLY A 544 -13.91 29.04 1.36
N TRP A 545 -14.13 27.77 1.00
CA TRP A 545 -14.57 26.74 1.96
C TRP A 545 -13.45 26.34 2.94
N ILE A 546 -12.19 26.33 2.50
CA ILE A 546 -11.02 25.88 3.28
C ILE A 546 -9.96 26.99 3.36
N PRO A 547 -10.25 28.14 3.98
CA PRO A 547 -9.31 29.25 4.13
C PRO A 547 -8.29 28.96 5.26
N GLY A 548 -7.21 29.74 5.33
CA GLY A 548 -6.20 29.62 6.40
C GLY A 548 -6.78 29.78 7.82
N ASN A 549 -7.82 30.60 8.00
CA ASN A 549 -8.59 30.62 9.24
C ASN A 549 -9.92 29.88 9.05
N LEU A 550 -9.99 28.62 9.52
CA LEU A 550 -11.16 27.76 9.37
C LEU A 550 -12.46 28.35 9.96
N ASN A 551 -12.41 29.28 10.92
CA ASN A 551 -13.62 29.92 11.45
C ASN A 551 -14.31 30.84 10.45
N LYS A 552 -13.57 31.33 9.44
CA LYS A 552 -14.12 32.15 8.35
C LYS A 552 -14.52 31.31 7.13
N GLY A 553 -14.26 30.01 7.18
CA GLY A 553 -14.53 29.06 6.11
C GLY A 553 -15.80 28.26 6.33
N HIS A 554 -16.05 27.37 5.37
CA HIS A 554 -17.17 26.43 5.38
C HIS A 554 -16.65 25.04 5.00
N LEU A 555 -15.77 24.49 5.84
CA LEU A 555 -15.20 23.16 5.66
C LEU A 555 -16.30 22.07 5.72
N ASP A 556 -17.39 22.34 6.43
CA ASP A 556 -18.59 21.51 6.48
C ASP A 556 -19.15 21.21 5.08
N ARG A 557 -19.21 22.23 4.21
CA ARG A 557 -19.67 22.08 2.83
C ARG A 557 -18.78 21.15 2.01
N PHE A 558 -17.47 21.16 2.26
CA PHE A 558 -16.54 20.25 1.60
C PHE A 558 -16.77 18.80 2.05
N TYR A 559 -16.97 18.56 3.34
CA TYR A 559 -17.31 17.23 3.84
C TYR A 559 -18.64 16.72 3.28
N PHE A 560 -19.67 17.56 3.18
CA PHE A 560 -20.94 17.18 2.55
C PHE A 560 -20.81 16.94 1.04
N LEU A 561 -19.95 17.68 0.34
CA LEU A 561 -19.61 17.41 -1.05
C LEU A 561 -18.98 16.02 -1.21
N LEU A 562 -18.00 15.68 -0.37
CA LEU A 562 -17.38 14.36 -0.37
C LEU A 562 -18.41 13.26 -0.05
N ALA A 563 -19.29 13.45 0.94
CA ALA A 563 -20.37 12.51 1.23
C ALA A 563 -21.27 12.28 0.00
N GLY A 564 -21.62 13.34 -0.73
CA GLY A 564 -22.40 13.26 -1.96
C GLY A 564 -21.68 12.54 -3.09
N LEU A 565 -20.40 12.82 -3.31
CA LEU A 565 -19.57 12.15 -4.32
C LEU A 565 -19.40 10.66 -4.01
N THR A 566 -19.17 10.30 -2.75
CA THR A 566 -19.06 8.89 -2.33
C THR A 566 -20.39 8.16 -2.43
N LEU A 567 -21.53 8.84 -2.22
CA LEU A 567 -22.85 8.25 -2.44
C LEU A 567 -23.10 7.98 -3.93
N LEU A 568 -22.71 8.89 -4.82
CA LEU A 568 -22.78 8.67 -6.27
C LEU A 568 -21.85 7.53 -6.70
N ASP A 569 -20.65 7.47 -6.14
CA ASP A 569 -19.71 6.38 -6.38
C ASP A 569 -20.25 5.04 -5.90
N LEU A 570 -20.93 4.98 -4.75
CA LEU A 570 -21.61 3.76 -4.28
C LEU A 570 -22.65 3.26 -5.29
N VAL A 571 -23.42 4.15 -5.91
CA VAL A 571 -24.39 3.77 -6.95
C VAL A 571 -23.68 3.20 -8.19
N ALA A 572 -22.61 3.87 -8.64
CA ALA A 572 -21.79 3.39 -9.76
C ALA A 572 -21.13 2.04 -9.43
N TYR A 573 -20.57 1.89 -8.24
CA TYR A 573 -19.97 0.68 -7.71
C TYR A 573 -20.97 -0.49 -7.72
N ILE A 574 -22.19 -0.28 -7.25
CA ILE A 574 -23.24 -1.33 -7.26
C ILE A 574 -23.55 -1.75 -8.70
N ALA A 575 -23.61 -0.81 -9.66
CA ALA A 575 -23.81 -1.14 -11.06
C ALA A 575 -22.64 -1.96 -11.63
N CYS A 576 -21.39 -1.54 -11.37
CA CYS A 576 -20.18 -2.26 -11.78
C CYS A 576 -20.09 -3.65 -11.14
N ALA A 577 -20.40 -3.78 -9.84
CA ALA A 577 -20.37 -5.04 -9.12
C ALA A 577 -21.44 -6.03 -9.64
N LYS A 578 -22.62 -5.54 -10.05
CA LYS A 578 -23.64 -6.37 -10.70
C LYS A 578 -23.23 -6.83 -12.10
N TRP A 579 -22.44 -6.01 -12.81
CA TRP A 579 -21.96 -6.36 -14.15
C TRP A 579 -20.75 -7.29 -14.10
N TYR A 580 -19.98 -7.26 -13.01
CA TYR A 580 -18.80 -8.09 -12.82
C TYR A 580 -19.15 -9.57 -12.74
N LYS A 581 -18.39 -10.38 -13.50
CA LYS A 581 -18.48 -11.84 -13.47
C LYS A 581 -17.18 -12.39 -12.89
N ASN A 582 -17.28 -13.17 -11.81
CA ASN A 582 -16.13 -13.82 -11.20
C ASN A 582 -15.39 -14.68 -12.21
N ILE A 583 -14.06 -14.62 -12.13
CA ILE A 583 -13.17 -15.43 -12.97
C ILE A 583 -13.14 -16.84 -12.38
N LYS A 584 -13.39 -17.85 -13.22
CA LYS A 584 -13.29 -19.26 -12.83
C LYS A 584 -11.87 -19.74 -13.14
N HIS A 585 -11.19 -20.25 -12.14
CA HIS A 585 -9.94 -20.99 -12.32
C HIS A 585 -10.28 -22.48 -12.49
N SER A 586 -9.57 -23.20 -13.35
CA SER A 586 -9.69 -24.67 -13.40
C SER A 586 -9.17 -25.25 -12.07
N GLU A 587 -10.01 -26.00 -11.37
CA GLU A 587 -9.56 -26.77 -10.20
C GLU A 587 -8.54 -27.80 -10.67
N LYS A 588 -7.40 -27.90 -9.97
CA LYS A 588 -6.57 -29.10 -10.06
C LYS A 588 -7.44 -30.24 -9.55
N ILE A 589 -7.86 -31.14 -10.43
CA ILE A 589 -8.20 -32.50 -10.04
C ILE A 589 -6.89 -33.08 -9.48
N GLN A 590 -6.68 -32.93 -8.17
CA GLN A 590 -5.82 -33.87 -7.47
C GLN A 590 -6.62 -35.16 -7.47
N GLU A 591 -6.27 -36.06 -8.38
CA GLU A 591 -6.55 -37.48 -8.20
C GLU A 591 -5.89 -37.86 -6.86
N HIS A 592 -6.67 -37.80 -5.79
CA HIS A 592 -6.38 -38.60 -4.62
C HIS A 592 -6.58 -40.04 -5.07
N GLU A 593 -5.49 -40.71 -5.46
CA GLU A 593 -5.43 -42.16 -5.33
C GLU A 593 -5.70 -42.47 -3.86
N GLU A 594 -6.91 -42.93 -3.59
CA GLU A 594 -7.26 -43.64 -2.36
C GLU A 594 -6.39 -44.91 -2.31
N GLU A 595 -5.19 -44.81 -1.73
CA GLU A 595 -4.53 -45.99 -1.19
C GLU A 595 -5.19 -46.35 0.14
N ASP A 596 -6.13 -47.29 0.05
CA ASP A 596 -6.46 -48.25 1.10
C ASP A 596 -5.19 -48.68 1.85
N LYS A 597 -5.18 -48.50 3.18
CA LYS A 597 -4.52 -49.43 4.14
C LYS A 597 -4.97 -49.20 5.58
N CYS A 598 -5.88 -50.10 5.97
CA CYS A 598 -5.89 -50.92 7.18
C CYS A 598 -6.04 -50.28 8.58
N GLU A 599 -7.18 -50.61 9.20
CA GLU A 599 -7.33 -51.29 10.52
C GLU A 599 -6.07 -51.30 11.41
N VAL A 600 -6.09 -50.77 12.65
CA VAL A 600 -6.88 -51.16 13.84
C VAL A 600 -6.98 -50.00 14.82
#